data_AF-A0A914R721-F1
#
_entry.id   AF-A0A914R721-F1
#
_cell.length_a   1.000
_cell.length_b   1.000
_cell.length_c   1.000
_cell.angle_alpha   90.00
_cell.angle_beta   90.00
_cell.angle_gamma   90.00
#
_symmetry.space_group_name_H-M   'P 1'
#
loop_
_entity.id
_entity.type
_entity.pdbx_description
1 polymer ?
#
loop_
_entity_poly.entity_id
_entity_poly.type
_entity_poly.pdbx_seq_one_letter_code
_entity_poly.pdbx_strand_id
1 'polypeptide(L)'
;MHKIRTKEFSASLSDPQDVCLMPNKGLAVADQDLGVFVFSINGELRKNFNQLAGAGSLCYNSVLDQLAIVRYNGDVNSEDAKYELCTVNSNIELETLTFKLPDSPKVKAGYVRWIESIPETGNYLITTGDSSVAAVWMFNVKW
;
A
#
# COMPACT_ATOMS: atom_id res chain seq x y z
N MET A 1 32.43 5.67 -1.10
CA MET A 1 32.16 5.82 0.34
C MET A 1 30.71 6.28 0.49
N HIS A 2 29.78 5.37 0.78
CA HIS A 2 28.36 5.72 0.92
C HIS A 2 28.13 6.27 2.33
N LYS A 3 27.85 7.58 2.43
CA LYS A 3 27.39 8.17 3.69
C LYS A 3 25.92 7.83 3.85
N ILE A 4 25.60 6.96 4.80
CA ILE A 4 24.23 6.78 5.27
C ILE A 4 23.89 8.03 6.10
N ARG A 5 23.00 8.89 5.59
CA ARG A 5 22.41 9.98 6.38
C ARG A 5 21.10 9.47 6.99
N THR A 6 21.08 9.25 8.29
CA THR A 6 19.84 9.02 9.04
C THR A 6 19.35 10.37 9.55
N LYS A 7 18.31 10.92 8.93
CA LYS A 7 17.52 12.00 9.52
C LYS A 7 16.32 11.34 10.21
N GLU A 8 15.98 11.78 11.41
CA GLU A 8 14.78 11.28 12.09
C GLU A 8 13.55 11.73 11.29
N PHE A 9 12.74 10.76 10.85
CA PHE A 9 11.40 10.99 10.30
C PHE A 9 10.43 10.88 11.46
N SER A 10 9.83 11.98 11.90
CA SER A 10 8.91 11.96 13.05
C SER A 10 7.46 12.14 12.59
N ALA A 11 6.66 11.10 12.77
CA ALA A 11 5.22 11.17 12.91
C ALA A 11 4.83 10.34 14.14
N SER A 12 3.74 10.69 14.81
CA SER A 12 3.16 9.81 15.83
C SER A 12 2.51 8.64 15.11
N LEU A 13 3.25 7.54 14.97
CA LEU A 13 2.76 6.26 14.45
C LEU A 13 2.10 5.48 15.61
N SER A 14 1.08 4.70 15.31
CA SER A 14 0.36 3.84 16.24
C SER A 14 0.69 2.37 15.98
N ASP A 15 0.49 1.92 14.74
CA ASP A 15 0.64 0.52 14.33
C ASP A 15 1.26 0.43 12.92
N PRO A 16 2.56 0.77 12.77
CA PRO A 16 3.22 0.78 11.47
C PRO A 16 3.35 -0.64 10.88
N GLN A 17 2.83 -0.81 9.66
CA GLN A 17 2.77 -2.12 8.97
C GLN A 17 3.85 -2.28 7.90
N ASP A 18 4.11 -1.23 7.13
CA ASP A 18 4.98 -1.31 5.95
C ASP A 18 5.66 0.02 5.65
N VAL A 19 6.79 -0.05 4.95
CA VAL A 19 7.56 1.11 4.48
C VAL A 19 7.96 0.91 3.04
N CYS A 20 7.72 1.93 2.21
CA CYS A 20 8.06 1.89 0.80
C CYS A 20 8.95 3.07 0.42
N LEU A 21 10.12 2.76 -0.15
CA LEU A 21 10.97 3.76 -0.77
C LEU A 21 10.36 4.17 -2.11
N MET A 22 10.26 5.48 -2.33
CA MET A 22 9.85 6.07 -3.59
C MET A 22 11.06 6.78 -4.20
N PRO A 23 11.77 6.15 -5.16
CA PRO A 23 13.03 6.68 -5.69
C PRO A 23 12.91 8.15 -6.09
N ASN A 24 13.84 8.98 -5.62
CA ASN A 24 13.88 10.44 -5.82
C ASN A 24 12.69 11.25 -5.25
N LYS A 25 11.69 10.60 -4.63
CA LYS A 25 10.51 11.26 -4.05
C LYS A 25 10.52 11.25 -2.52
N GLY A 26 11.05 10.19 -1.91
CA GLY A 26 11.16 10.04 -0.46
C GLY A 26 10.75 8.63 -0.02
N LEU A 27 9.91 8.55 1.01
CA LEU A 27 9.37 7.28 1.52
C LEU A 27 7.92 7.43 1.96
N ALA A 28 7.19 6.32 1.94
CA ALA A 28 5.87 6.21 2.51
C ALA A 28 5.86 5.19 3.65
N VAL A 29 5.08 5.46 4.69
CA VAL A 29 4.85 4.55 5.81
C VAL A 29 3.36 4.26 5.89
N ALA A 30 3.00 2.98 5.92
CA ALA A 30 1.65 2.53 6.21
C ALA A 30 1.52 2.30 7.70
N ASP A 31 0.48 2.87 8.28
CA ASP A 31 0.05 2.70 9.65
C ASP A 31 -1.39 2.16 9.62
N GLN A 32 -1.61 1.06 10.33
CA GLN A 32 -2.90 0.39 10.32
C GLN A 32 -4.00 1.25 10.96
N ASP A 33 -3.68 2.07 11.95
CA ASP A 33 -4.69 2.89 12.64
C ASP A 33 -4.82 4.27 12.02
N LEU A 34 -3.70 4.82 11.52
CA LEU A 34 -3.59 6.23 11.15
C LEU A 34 -3.51 6.47 9.63
N GLY A 35 -3.40 5.42 8.81
CA GLY A 35 -3.38 5.51 7.35
C GLY A 35 -1.96 5.62 6.78
N VAL A 36 -1.75 6.45 5.76
CA VAL A 36 -0.46 6.48 5.04
C VAL A 36 0.21 7.85 5.16
N PHE A 37 1.45 7.84 5.61
CA PHE A 37 2.30 9.02 5.73
C PHE A 37 3.31 9.04 4.58
N VAL A 38 3.40 10.18 3.88
CA VAL A 38 4.37 10.39 2.80
C VAL A 38 5.38 11.44 3.21
N PHE A 39 6.65 11.05 3.25
CA PHE A 39 7.77 11.91 3.59
C PHE A 39 8.61 12.24 2.37
N SER A 40 9.18 13.44 2.34
CA SER A 40 10.19 13.83 1.36
C SER A 40 11.52 13.12 1.61
N ILE A 41 12.43 13.16 0.64
CA ILE A 41 13.81 12.66 0.81
C ILE A 41 14.57 13.37 1.95
N ASN A 42 14.12 14.57 2.32
CA ASN A 42 14.66 15.36 3.43
C ASN A 42 13.95 15.06 4.75
N GLY A 43 13.06 14.07 4.81
CA GLY A 43 12.32 13.67 6.00
C GLY A 43 11.23 14.62 6.48
N GLU A 44 10.75 15.49 5.60
CA GLU A 44 9.60 16.35 5.89
C GLU A 44 8.32 15.59 5.53
N LEU A 45 7.34 15.59 6.44
CA LEU A 45 6.00 15.04 6.14
C LEU A 45 5.36 15.91 5.05
N ARG A 46 5.15 15.34 3.86
CA ARG A 46 4.50 16.02 2.73
C ARG A 46 2.98 15.89 2.77
N LYS A 47 2.50 14.70 3.12
CA LYS A 47 1.07 14.38 3.14
C LYS A 47 0.79 13.27 4.13
N ASN A 48 -0.39 13.33 4.72
CA ASN A 48 -0.99 12.26 5.47
C ASN A 48 -2.36 11.92 4.85
N PHE A 49 -2.60 10.64 4.61
CA PHE A 49 -3.84 10.09 4.08
C PHE A 49 -4.57 9.29 5.18
N ASN A 50 -5.17 9.98 6.14
CA ASN A 50 -5.92 9.38 7.24
C ASN A 50 -7.07 8.47 6.77
N GLN A 51 -7.66 8.80 5.61
CA GLN A 51 -8.72 7.99 5.00
C GLN A 51 -8.26 6.59 4.58
N LEU A 52 -6.94 6.34 4.57
CA LEU A 52 -6.34 5.05 4.25
C LEU A 52 -6.05 4.18 5.49
N ALA A 53 -6.66 4.47 6.66
CA ALA A 53 -6.58 3.60 7.83
C ALA A 53 -6.90 2.13 7.46
N GLY A 54 -6.19 1.17 8.03
CA GLY A 54 -6.19 -0.23 7.62
C GLY A 54 -5.19 -0.55 6.50
N ALA A 55 -4.34 0.41 6.11
CA ALA A 55 -3.23 0.18 5.19
C ALA A 55 -2.29 -0.87 5.76
N GLY A 56 -2.07 -1.95 4.99
CA GLY A 56 -1.26 -3.09 5.43
C GLY A 56 0.00 -3.28 4.58
N SER A 57 0.00 -2.82 3.32
CA SER A 57 1.18 -2.94 2.47
C SER A 57 1.25 -1.86 1.40
N LEU A 58 2.47 -1.49 1.04
CA LEU A 58 2.82 -0.40 0.12
C LEU A 58 3.76 -0.91 -0.98
N CYS A 59 3.56 -0.44 -2.20
CA CYS A 59 4.50 -0.69 -3.29
C CYS A 59 4.60 0.50 -4.22
N TYR A 60 5.82 0.96 -4.50
CA TYR A 60 6.06 1.97 -5.51
C TYR A 60 6.15 1.33 -6.90
N ASN A 61 5.31 1.82 -7.81
CA ASN A 61 5.31 1.41 -9.20
C ASN A 61 6.05 2.45 -10.04
N SER A 62 7.25 2.11 -10.48
CA SER A 62 8.07 3.00 -11.31
C SER A 62 7.56 3.17 -12.74
N VAL A 63 6.80 2.21 -13.26
CA VAL A 63 6.22 2.24 -14.61
C VAL A 63 5.06 3.24 -14.68
N LEU A 64 4.25 3.29 -13.64
CA LEU A 64 3.10 4.20 -13.51
C LEU A 64 3.42 5.48 -12.71
N ASP A 65 4.63 5.55 -12.14
CA ASP A 65 5.09 6.66 -11.31
C ASP A 65 4.19 6.94 -10.08
N GLN A 66 3.63 5.89 -9.48
CA GLN A 66 2.65 5.98 -8.39
C GLN A 66 2.94 5.01 -7.24
N LEU A 67 2.52 5.39 -6.03
CA LEU A 67 2.51 4.52 -4.87
C LEU A 67 1.20 3.74 -4.84
N ALA A 68 1.25 2.42 -4.87
CA ALA A 68 0.12 1.56 -4.59
C ALA A 68 0.05 1.22 -3.10
N ILE A 69 -1.16 1.20 -2.58
CA ILE A 69 -1.50 0.92 -1.20
C ILE A 69 -2.59 -0.14 -1.22
N VAL A 70 -2.38 -1.22 -0.49
CA VAL A 70 -3.43 -2.17 -0.20
C VAL A 70 -3.83 -2.03 1.26
N ARG A 71 -5.13 -1.84 1.48
CA ARG A 71 -5.71 -1.73 2.82
C ARG A 71 -6.84 -2.72 3.02
N TYR A 72 -7.01 -3.14 4.27
CA TYR A 72 -8.21 -3.82 4.73
C TYR A 72 -9.26 -2.76 5.05
N ASN A 73 -10.44 -2.85 4.42
CA ASN A 73 -11.54 -1.94 4.69
C ASN A 73 -12.62 -2.68 5.49
N GLY A 74 -12.55 -2.55 6.81
CA GLY A 74 -13.47 -3.27 7.71
C GLY A 74 -14.92 -2.79 7.68
N ASP A 75 -15.20 -1.58 7.17
CA ASP A 75 -16.48 -0.86 7.39
C ASP A 75 -17.24 -0.47 6.11
N VAL A 76 -16.75 -0.71 4.89
CA VAL A 76 -17.49 -0.34 3.67
C VAL A 76 -18.38 -1.48 3.22
N ASN A 77 -19.67 -1.37 3.61
CA ASN A 77 -20.80 -2.21 3.19
C ASN A 77 -20.45 -3.70 3.05
N SER A 78 -20.77 -4.46 4.10
CA SER A 78 -20.55 -5.91 4.31
C SER A 78 -20.78 -6.87 3.13
N GLU A 79 -21.28 -6.39 2.00
CA GLU A 79 -21.56 -7.15 0.79
C GLU A 79 -20.39 -7.11 -0.23
N ASP A 80 -19.61 -6.02 -0.35
CA ASP A 80 -18.79 -5.82 -1.57
C ASP A 80 -17.29 -5.45 -1.47
N ALA A 81 -16.71 -4.95 -0.36
CA ALA A 81 -15.27 -4.64 -0.37
C ALA A 81 -14.56 -4.95 0.95
N LYS A 82 -13.87 -6.09 1.02
CA LYS A 82 -12.95 -6.43 2.13
C LYS A 82 -11.60 -5.71 1.99
N TYR A 83 -11.20 -5.32 0.78
CA TYR A 83 -9.90 -4.74 0.48
C TYR A 83 -10.02 -3.61 -0.55
N GLU A 84 -9.05 -2.69 -0.56
CA GLU A 84 -8.98 -1.61 -1.54
C GLU A 84 -7.57 -1.49 -2.10
N LEU A 85 -7.47 -1.14 -3.39
CA LEU A 85 -6.21 -0.77 -4.05
C LEU A 85 -6.30 0.72 -4.26
N CYS A 86 -5.63 1.45 -3.40
CA CYS A 86 -5.48 2.87 -3.51
C CYS A 86 -4.17 3.18 -4.23
N THR A 87 -4.15 4.21 -5.05
CA THR A 87 -2.94 4.70 -5.70
C THR A 87 -2.76 6.16 -5.38
N VAL A 88 -1.54 6.54 -5.01
CA VAL A 88 -1.14 7.93 -4.84
C VAL A 88 -0.26 8.29 -6.02
N ASN A 89 -0.74 9.18 -6.88
CA ASN A 89 -0.06 9.56 -8.10
C ASN A 89 1.17 10.44 -7.84
N SER A 90 1.87 10.83 -8.90
CA SER A 90 3.11 11.62 -8.81
C SER A 90 2.94 13.00 -8.17
N ASN A 91 1.72 13.55 -8.19
CA ASN A 91 1.35 14.81 -7.55
C ASN A 91 0.96 14.64 -6.07
N ILE A 92 1.02 13.42 -5.53
CA ILE A 92 0.59 13.07 -4.16
C ILE A 92 -0.92 13.28 -4.00
N GLU A 93 -1.68 12.95 -5.04
CA GLU A 93 -3.13 12.92 -5.03
C GLU A 93 -3.62 11.47 -4.96
N LEU A 94 -4.69 11.25 -4.20
CA LEU A 94 -5.25 9.92 -3.98
C LEU A 94 -6.27 9.58 -5.07
N GLU A 95 -6.07 8.44 -5.69
CA GLU A 95 -7.02 7.75 -6.56
C GLU A 95 -7.36 6.41 -5.90
N THR A 96 -8.64 6.04 -5.87
CA THR A 96 -9.09 4.80 -5.22
C THR A 96 -9.78 3.91 -6.23
N LEU A 97 -9.26 2.68 -6.36
CA LEU A 97 -9.96 1.58 -7.01
C LEU A 97 -10.41 0.58 -5.92
N THR A 98 -11.71 0.54 -5.68
CA THR A 98 -12.30 -0.47 -4.79
C THR A 98 -12.43 -1.78 -5.55
N PHE A 99 -12.01 -2.90 -4.93
CA PHE A 99 -12.14 -4.21 -5.52
C PHE A 99 -12.45 -5.26 -4.46
N LYS A 100 -13.22 -6.30 -4.84
CA LYS A 100 -13.42 -7.46 -4.00
C LYS A 100 -12.37 -8.51 -4.37
N LEU A 101 -11.63 -9.02 -3.38
CA LEU A 101 -10.97 -10.30 -3.59
C LEU A 101 -12.05 -11.37 -3.74
N PRO A 102 -12.07 -12.15 -4.83
CA PRO A 102 -13.06 -13.20 -5.02
C PRO A 102 -13.14 -14.12 -3.79
N ASP A 103 -14.37 -14.42 -3.35
CA ASP A 103 -14.58 -15.32 -2.23
C ASP A 103 -14.11 -16.74 -2.65
N SER A 104 -12.90 -17.10 -2.23
CA SER A 104 -12.34 -18.44 -2.44
C SER A 104 -12.57 -19.28 -1.19
N PRO A 105 -13.31 -20.40 -1.25
CA PRO A 105 -13.64 -21.22 -0.08
C PRO A 105 -12.41 -21.83 0.62
N LYS A 106 -11.23 -21.77 -0.01
CA LYS A 106 -9.95 -22.23 0.57
C LYS A 106 -9.18 -21.12 1.29
N VAL A 107 -9.49 -19.86 1.03
CA VAL A 107 -8.79 -18.71 1.60
C VAL A 107 -9.70 -18.15 2.67
N LYS A 108 -9.42 -18.48 3.94
CA LYS A 108 -10.08 -17.78 5.03
C LYS A 108 -9.79 -16.29 4.89
N ALA A 109 -10.73 -15.44 5.27
CA ALA A 109 -10.48 -14.01 5.36
C ALA A 109 -9.22 -13.80 6.19
N GLY A 110 -8.17 -13.33 5.53
CA GLY A 110 -6.84 -13.19 6.07
C GLY A 110 -6.37 -11.75 5.95
N TYR A 111 -5.18 -11.46 6.48
CA TYR A 111 -4.58 -10.15 6.31
C TYR A 111 -3.95 -10.09 4.92
N VAL A 112 -4.06 -8.93 4.25
CA VAL A 112 -3.17 -8.63 3.13
C VAL A 112 -1.75 -8.68 3.67
N ARG A 113 -0.89 -9.41 2.97
CA ARG A 113 0.50 -9.62 3.39
C ARG A 113 1.46 -8.77 2.60
N TRP A 114 1.21 -8.62 1.30
CA TRP A 114 2.18 -8.00 0.42
C TRP A 114 1.54 -7.51 -0.87
N ILE A 115 2.01 -6.37 -1.38
CA ILE A 115 1.84 -5.93 -2.76
C ILE A 115 3.20 -5.71 -3.41
N GLU A 116 3.32 -6.12 -4.68
CA GLU A 116 4.50 -5.84 -5.50
C GLU A 116 4.09 -5.40 -6.90
N SER A 117 4.91 -4.58 -7.55
CA SER A 117 4.70 -4.17 -8.94
C SER A 117 5.67 -4.91 -9.85
N ILE A 118 5.17 -5.39 -10.99
CA ILE A 118 5.97 -6.06 -12.00
C ILE A 118 6.74 -4.99 -12.80
N PRO A 119 8.08 -4.93 -12.74
CA PRO A 119 8.86 -3.82 -13.28
C PRO A 119 8.67 -3.56 -14.78
N GLU A 120 8.31 -4.59 -15.55
CA GLU A 120 8.16 -4.48 -17.01
C GLU A 120 6.78 -3.94 -17.42
N THR A 121 5.75 -4.23 -16.62
CA THR A 121 4.34 -3.96 -17.01
C THR A 121 3.68 -2.90 -16.14
N GLY A 122 4.14 -2.77 -14.90
CA GLY A 122 3.46 -2.03 -13.84
C GLY A 122 2.26 -2.77 -13.24
N ASN A 123 1.97 -4.02 -13.65
CA ASN A 123 0.90 -4.79 -13.04
C ASN A 123 1.21 -5.05 -11.56
N TYR A 124 0.16 -5.18 -10.74
CA TYR A 124 0.34 -5.45 -9.31
C TYR A 124 0.10 -6.91 -9.00
N LEU A 125 1.00 -7.50 -8.21
CA LEU A 125 0.79 -8.78 -7.53
C LEU A 125 0.43 -8.51 -6.08
N ILE A 126 -0.70 -9.05 -5.63
CA ILE A 126 -1.19 -8.89 -4.25
C ILE A 126 -1.32 -10.27 -3.63
N THR A 127 -0.79 -10.44 -2.43
CA THR A 127 -0.93 -11.68 -1.66
C THR A 127 -1.73 -11.48 -0.38
N THR A 128 -2.65 -12.41 -0.12
CA THR A 128 -3.44 -12.47 1.12
C THR A 128 -3.42 -13.89 1.65
N GLY A 129 -3.56 -14.07 2.96
CA GLY A 129 -3.61 -15.41 3.52
C GLY A 129 -3.48 -15.50 5.03
N ASP A 130 -3.61 -16.73 5.50
CA ASP A 130 -3.39 -17.12 6.90
C ASP A 130 -2.23 -18.13 7.00
N SER A 131 -2.11 -18.81 8.16
CA SER A 131 -1.06 -19.81 8.38
C SER A 131 -1.20 -21.09 7.55
N SER A 132 -2.30 -21.24 6.80
CA SER A 132 -2.63 -22.46 6.05
C SER A 132 -2.74 -22.27 4.54
N VAL A 133 -3.09 -21.06 4.07
CA VAL A 133 -3.27 -20.76 2.65
C VAL A 133 -2.79 -19.35 2.31
N ALA A 134 -2.07 -19.22 1.20
CA ALA A 134 -1.78 -17.95 0.53
C ALA A 134 -2.47 -17.91 -0.85
N ALA A 135 -3.15 -16.79 -1.13
CA ALA A 135 -3.72 -16.49 -2.44
C ALA A 135 -2.96 -15.33 -3.06
N VAL A 136 -2.65 -15.46 -4.35
CA VAL A 136 -1.93 -14.46 -5.15
C VAL A 136 -2.84 -13.97 -6.26
N TRP A 137 -2.91 -12.66 -6.42
CA TRP A 137 -3.77 -11.97 -7.40
C TRP A 137 -2.92 -11.06 -8.27
N MET A 138 -3.25 -10.98 -9.56
CA MET A 138 -2.62 -10.06 -10.49
C MET A 138 -3.64 -9.02 -10.98
N PHE A 139 -3.35 -7.75 -10.76
CA PHE A 139 -4.11 -6.62 -11.28
C PHE A 139 -3.39 -6.05 -12.50
N ASN A 140 -4.01 -6.23 -13.67
CA ASN A 140 -3.51 -5.69 -14.92
C ASN A 140 -3.89 -4.22 -15.04
N VAL A 141 -2.88 -3.36 -15.13
CA VAL A 141 -3.07 -1.89 -15.16
C VAL A 141 -2.96 -1.31 -16.58
N LYS A 142 -2.47 -2.11 -17.54
CA LYS A 142 -2.46 -1.80 -18.97
C LYS A 142 -3.23 -2.88 -19.71
N TRP A 143 -4.17 -2.47 -20.55
CA TRP A 143 -4.91 -3.33 -21.49
C TRP A 143 -4.39 -3.09 -22.90
#